data_AF-A0A157S751-F1
#
_entry.id   AF-A0A157S751-F1
#
_cell.length_a   1.000
_cell.length_b   1.000
_cell.length_c   1.000
_cell.angle_alpha   90.00
_cell.angle_beta   90.00
_cell.angle_gamma   90.00
#
_symmetry.space_group_name_H-M   'P 1'
#
loop_
_entity.id
_entity.type
_entity.pdbx_description
1 polymer ?
#
loop_
_entity_poly.entity_id
_entity_poly.type
_entity_poly.pdbx_seq_one_letter_code
_entity_poly.pdbx_strand_id
1 'polypeptide(L)'
;MLTPSYRRDDPSRTASPYAGPGETYPGDVPEVDRDEAVTAVQAVLANEAAYAYGETAEWWAEVLMDHVSNLRENVLLALLDTGDCPSIRAGLAELLGRFIQATAQERVNAQCAMGVYQ
;
A
#
# COMPACT_ATOMS: atom_id res chain seq x y z
N MET A 1 11.61 -26.15 59.86
CA MET A 1 12.67 -26.03 58.84
C MET A 1 12.00 -25.94 57.47
N LEU A 2 12.50 -25.04 56.63
CA LEU A 2 11.87 -24.44 55.44
C LEU A 2 11.53 -25.43 54.32
N THR A 3 10.33 -25.33 53.74
CA THR A 3 10.06 -25.73 52.35
C THR A 3 10.11 -24.50 51.46
N PRO A 4 10.86 -24.49 50.34
CA PRO A 4 10.92 -23.35 49.45
C PRO A 4 9.62 -23.26 48.66
N SER A 5 8.86 -22.19 48.85
CA SER A 5 7.76 -21.87 47.94
C SER A 5 8.37 -21.50 46.59
N TYR A 6 8.18 -22.38 45.60
CA TYR A 6 8.39 -22.06 44.19
C TYR A 6 7.62 -20.77 43.89
N ARG A 7 8.37 -19.67 43.71
CA ARG A 7 7.85 -18.41 43.21
C ARG A 7 7.45 -18.69 41.76
N ARG A 8 6.20 -19.10 41.55
CA ARG A 8 5.57 -19.12 40.23
C ARG A 8 5.73 -17.68 39.72
N ASP A 9 6.59 -17.47 38.73
CA ASP A 9 6.69 -16.19 38.06
C ASP A 9 5.27 -15.84 37.60
N ASP A 10 4.77 -14.75 38.15
CA ASP A 10 3.45 -14.25 37.87
C ASP A 10 3.46 -13.77 36.41
N PRO A 11 2.69 -14.40 35.49
CA PRO A 11 2.69 -14.02 34.08
C PRO A 11 2.19 -12.58 33.85
N SER A 12 1.63 -11.93 34.88
CA SER A 12 1.30 -10.51 34.83
C SER A 12 2.51 -9.57 34.95
N ARG A 13 3.69 -10.04 35.37
CA ARG A 13 4.90 -9.20 35.49
C ARG A 13 5.67 -9.03 34.18
N THR A 14 5.27 -9.73 33.11
CA THR A 14 5.83 -9.60 31.76
C THR A 14 4.90 -8.90 30.78
N ALA A 15 3.70 -8.52 31.20
CA ALA A 15 2.84 -7.68 30.36
C ALA A 15 3.43 -6.26 30.33
N SER A 16 3.84 -5.82 29.14
CA SER A 16 4.21 -4.42 28.91
C SER A 16 3.05 -3.53 29.41
N PRO A 17 3.30 -2.43 30.15
CA PRO A 17 2.26 -1.62 30.79
C PRO A 17 1.30 -0.91 29.81
N TYR A 18 1.45 -1.17 28.51
CA TYR A 18 0.71 -0.56 27.41
C TYR A 18 -0.15 -1.55 26.62
N ALA A 19 -0.31 -2.81 27.07
CA ALA A 19 -1.13 -3.79 26.36
C ALA A 19 -2.33 -4.22 27.22
N GLY A 20 -3.48 -3.58 27.01
CA GLY A 20 -4.75 -4.05 27.55
C GLY A 20 -5.23 -5.32 26.83
N PRO A 21 -5.88 -6.28 27.52
CA PRO A 21 -6.50 -7.42 26.86
C PRO A 21 -7.63 -6.93 25.95
N GLY A 22 -7.43 -7.03 24.63
CA GLY A 22 -8.37 -6.55 23.61
C GLY A 22 -7.92 -5.31 22.83
N GLU A 23 -6.76 -4.74 23.14
CA GLU A 23 -6.14 -3.74 22.26
C GLU A 23 -5.45 -4.44 21.10
N THR A 24 -6.17 -4.57 19.98
CA THR A 24 -5.52 -4.75 18.69
C THR A 24 -4.83 -3.43 18.39
N TYR A 25 -3.53 -3.34 18.71
CA TYR A 25 -2.67 -2.40 17.99
C TYR A 25 -2.93 -2.65 16.50
N PRO A 26 -2.99 -1.63 15.63
CA PRO A 26 -2.92 -1.87 14.20
C PRO A 26 -1.65 -2.68 13.98
N GLY A 27 -1.79 -3.99 13.84
CA GLY A 27 -0.68 -4.89 13.56
C GLY A 27 -0.05 -4.36 12.30
N ASP A 28 1.29 -4.27 12.29
CA ASP A 28 2.09 -3.64 11.24
C ASP A 28 1.41 -3.80 9.88
N VAL A 29 0.71 -2.73 9.44
CA VAL A 29 0.01 -2.79 8.17
C VAL A 29 1.11 -2.92 7.12
N PRO A 30 1.05 -3.93 6.23
CA PRO A 30 2.13 -4.15 5.28
C PRO A 30 2.44 -2.86 4.52
N GLU A 31 3.69 -2.43 4.57
CA GLU A 31 4.15 -1.30 3.76
C GLU A 31 4.22 -1.76 2.31
N VAL A 32 3.58 -0.99 1.43
CA VAL A 32 3.53 -1.27 0.00
C VAL A 32 4.75 -0.64 -0.67
N ASP A 33 5.60 -1.50 -1.24
CA ASP A 33 6.70 -1.05 -2.09
C ASP A 33 6.15 -0.45 -3.39
N ARG A 34 6.76 0.65 -3.83
CA ARG A 34 6.31 1.40 -5.00
C ARG A 34 6.48 0.60 -6.28
N ASP A 35 7.63 -0.02 -6.48
CA ASP A 35 7.96 -0.70 -7.73
C ASP A 35 7.15 -2.00 -7.85
N GLU A 36 6.90 -2.68 -6.74
CA GLU A 36 5.93 -3.78 -6.64
C GLU A 36 4.50 -3.32 -6.97
N ALA A 37 4.04 -2.20 -6.39
CA ALA A 37 2.71 -1.67 -6.65
C ALA A 37 2.50 -1.29 -8.12
N VAL A 38 3.48 -0.60 -8.71
CA VAL A 38 3.45 -0.26 -10.13
C VAL A 38 3.38 -1.53 -10.99
N THR A 39 4.19 -2.54 -10.68
CA THR A 39 4.20 -3.81 -11.41
C THR A 39 2.87 -4.55 -11.31
N ALA A 40 2.29 -4.64 -10.11
CA ALA A 40 1.01 -5.28 -9.88
C ALA A 40 -0.13 -4.58 -10.63
N VAL A 41 -0.18 -3.24 -10.58
CA VAL A 41 -1.19 -2.45 -11.30
C VAL A 41 -1.00 -2.57 -12.81
N GLN A 42 0.24 -2.57 -13.31
CA GLN A 42 0.52 -2.82 -14.73
C GLN A 42 0.01 -4.19 -15.18
N ALA A 43 0.26 -5.25 -14.41
CA ALA A 43 -0.21 -6.59 -14.73
C ALA A 43 -1.75 -6.65 -14.79
N VAL A 44 -2.45 -5.93 -13.90
CA VAL A 44 -3.91 -5.85 -13.92
C VAL A 44 -4.42 -5.06 -15.13
N LEU A 45 -3.84 -3.91 -15.44
CA LEU A 45 -4.21 -3.11 -16.61
C LEU A 45 -3.92 -3.84 -17.93
N ALA A 46 -2.86 -4.66 -17.97
CA ALA A 46 -2.52 -5.54 -19.09
C ALA A 46 -3.40 -6.81 -19.15
N ASN A 47 -4.33 -6.98 -18.20
CA ASN A 47 -5.20 -8.15 -18.07
C ASN A 47 -4.40 -9.47 -17.88
N GLU A 48 -3.20 -9.38 -17.31
CA GLU A 48 -2.36 -10.50 -16.89
C GLU A 48 -2.71 -10.98 -15.47
N ALA A 49 -3.29 -10.08 -14.66
CA ALA A 49 -3.85 -10.37 -13.34
C ALA A 49 -5.29 -9.83 -13.24
N ALA A 50 -6.14 -10.48 -12.44
CA ALA A 50 -7.53 -10.06 -12.27
C ALA A 50 -7.69 -8.89 -11.29
N TYR A 51 -6.83 -8.82 -10.26
CA TYR A 51 -6.92 -7.84 -9.18
C TYR A 51 -5.54 -7.41 -8.71
N ALA A 52 -5.43 -6.15 -8.27
CA ALA A 52 -4.27 -5.60 -7.56
C ALA A 52 -4.79 -4.82 -6.37
N TYR A 53 -4.32 -5.17 -5.17
CA TYR A 53 -4.76 -4.58 -3.91
C TYR A 53 -6.30 -4.62 -3.74
N GLY A 54 -6.90 -5.72 -4.20
CA GLY A 54 -8.35 -5.98 -4.14
C GLY A 54 -9.20 -5.24 -5.15
N GLU A 55 -8.60 -4.47 -6.06
CA GLU A 55 -9.32 -3.67 -7.06
C GLU A 55 -9.06 -4.18 -8.49
N THR A 56 -10.02 -3.94 -9.38
CA THR A 56 -10.00 -4.41 -10.77
C THR A 56 -9.26 -3.45 -11.71
N ALA A 57 -9.00 -3.91 -12.94
CA ALA A 57 -8.45 -3.07 -14.00
C ALA A 57 -9.30 -1.85 -14.31
N GLU A 58 -10.63 -1.99 -14.30
CA GLU A 58 -11.56 -0.88 -14.54
C GLU A 58 -11.44 0.19 -13.46
N TRP A 59 -11.40 -0.22 -12.19
CA TRP A 59 -11.24 0.71 -11.07
C TRP A 59 -9.90 1.44 -11.11
N TRP A 60 -8.80 0.70 -11.35
CA TRP A 60 -7.48 1.30 -11.48
C TRP A 60 -7.40 2.26 -12.66
N ALA A 61 -7.98 1.90 -13.81
CA ALA A 61 -8.01 2.77 -14.99
C ALA A 61 -8.76 4.08 -14.69
N GLU A 62 -9.91 4.01 -14.02
CA GLU A 62 -10.70 5.19 -13.66
C GLU A 62 -9.90 6.13 -12.75
N VAL A 63 -9.35 5.61 -11.66
CA VAL A 63 -8.61 6.41 -10.68
C VAL A 63 -7.32 7.00 -11.25
N LEU A 64 -6.60 6.24 -12.09
CA LEU A 64 -5.41 6.75 -12.76
C LEU A 64 -5.76 7.81 -13.80
N MET A 65 -6.85 7.64 -14.55
CA MET A 65 -7.28 8.64 -15.52
C MET A 65 -7.73 9.94 -14.85
N ASP A 66 -8.42 9.86 -13.71
CA ASP A 66 -8.77 11.04 -12.91
C ASP A 66 -7.50 11.78 -12.45
N HIS A 67 -6.51 11.05 -11.91
CA HIS A 67 -5.24 11.64 -11.52
C HIS A 67 -4.48 12.29 -12.69
N VAL A 68 -4.38 11.58 -13.82
CA VAL A 68 -3.74 12.05 -15.05
C VAL A 68 -4.43 13.30 -15.61
N SER A 69 -5.75 13.42 -15.45
CA SER A 69 -6.51 14.60 -15.90
C SER A 69 -6.05 15.90 -15.22
N ASN A 70 -5.58 15.81 -13.97
CA ASN A 70 -4.97 16.92 -13.23
C ASN A 70 -3.57 17.28 -13.74
N LEU A 71 -2.92 16.39 -14.49
CA LEU A 71 -1.60 16.54 -15.09
C LEU A 71 -1.65 16.71 -16.63
N ARG A 72 -2.83 17.01 -17.18
CA ARG A 72 -3.13 16.98 -18.62
C ARG A 72 -2.10 17.67 -19.52
N GLU A 73 -1.58 18.82 -19.11
CA GLU A 73 -0.61 19.58 -19.92
C GLU A 73 0.71 18.82 -20.05
N ASN A 74 1.22 18.26 -18.95
CA ASN A 74 2.44 17.45 -18.94
C ASN A 74 2.27 16.16 -19.74
N VAL A 75 1.08 15.54 -19.65
CA VAL A 75 0.74 14.32 -20.39
C VAL A 75 0.70 14.60 -21.90
N LEU A 76 0.06 15.70 -22.31
CA LEU A 76 0.04 16.12 -23.71
C LEU A 76 1.45 16.40 -24.24
N LEU A 77 2.29 17.08 -23.45
CA LEU A 77 3.70 17.30 -23.80
C LEU A 77 4.46 15.97 -23.96
N ALA A 78 4.28 15.02 -23.05
CA ALA A 78 4.92 13.70 -23.14
C ALA A 78 4.45 12.86 -24.33
N LEU A 79 3.18 13.02 -24.75
CA LEU A 79 2.60 12.31 -25.90
C LEU A 79 3.02 12.91 -27.25
N LEU A 80 3.11 14.24 -27.32
CA LEU A 80 3.58 14.95 -28.53
C LEU A 80 5.10 14.85 -28.70
N ASP A 81 5.81 14.59 -27.61
CA ASP A 81 7.25 14.41 -27.64
C ASP A 81 7.63 13.12 -28.40
N THR A 82 8.40 13.27 -29.48
CA THR A 82 8.98 12.15 -30.25
C THR A 82 10.33 11.67 -29.68
N GLY A 83 10.80 12.23 -28.56
CA GLY A 83 12.01 11.80 -27.86
C GLY A 83 12.93 12.92 -27.37
N ASP A 84 12.54 14.18 -27.55
CA ASP A 84 13.33 15.37 -27.21
C ASP A 84 13.20 15.80 -25.74
N CYS A 85 12.23 15.26 -24.98
CA CYS A 85 11.98 15.62 -23.59
C CYS A 85 11.88 14.41 -22.64
N PRO A 86 12.95 13.61 -22.48
CA PRO A 86 12.96 12.43 -21.59
C PRO A 86 12.69 12.79 -20.11
N SER A 87 13.02 14.02 -19.68
CA SER A 87 12.75 14.51 -18.33
C SER A 87 11.26 14.60 -18.00
N ILE A 88 10.40 14.92 -18.97
CA ILE A 88 8.95 15.00 -18.76
C ILE A 88 8.38 13.60 -18.53
N ARG A 89 8.81 12.61 -19.33
CA ARG A 89 8.38 11.21 -19.14
C ARG A 89 8.83 10.65 -17.79
N ALA A 90 10.09 10.89 -17.42
CA ALA A 90 10.61 10.46 -16.12
C ALA A 90 9.83 11.11 -14.96
N GLY A 91 9.52 12.40 -15.07
CA GLY A 91 8.72 13.12 -14.07
C GLY A 91 7.30 12.56 -13.95
N LEU A 92 6.63 12.29 -15.07
CA LEU A 92 5.29 11.68 -15.07
C LEU A 92 5.31 10.26 -14.48
N ALA A 93 6.30 9.44 -14.83
CA ALA A 93 6.44 8.10 -14.29
C ALA A 93 6.64 8.13 -12.76
N GLU A 94 7.46 9.05 -12.26
CA GLU A 94 7.68 9.24 -10.82
C GLU A 94 6.39 9.68 -10.10
N LEU A 95 5.65 10.65 -10.65
CA LEU A 95 4.40 11.13 -10.07
C LEU A 95 3.33 10.03 -10.04
N LEU A 96 3.14 9.33 -11.15
CA LEU A 96 2.20 8.22 -11.24
C LEU A 96 2.58 7.06 -10.32
N GLY A 97 3.87 6.72 -10.24
CA GLY A 97 4.35 5.66 -9.36
C GLY A 97 4.07 5.96 -7.90
N ARG A 98 4.31 7.20 -7.45
CA ARG A 98 3.98 7.63 -6.08
C ARG A 98 2.48 7.59 -5.81
N PHE A 99 1.67 8.04 -6.77
CA PHE A 99 0.23 8.01 -6.64
C PHE A 99 -0.29 6.56 -6.51
N ILE A 100 0.17 5.66 -7.38
CA ILE A 100 -0.15 4.23 -7.31
C ILE A 100 0.21 3.65 -5.94
N GLN A 101 1.41 3.92 -5.44
CA GLN A 101 1.85 3.43 -4.13
C GLN A 101 0.94 3.94 -3.00
N ALA A 102 0.65 5.25 -2.96
CA ALA A 102 -0.19 5.84 -1.94
C ALA A 102 -1.61 5.25 -1.97
N THR A 103 -2.20 5.13 -3.15
CA THR A 103 -3.53 4.53 -3.34
C THR A 103 -3.53 3.04 -2.95
N ALA A 104 -2.51 2.28 -3.33
CA ALA A 104 -2.37 0.89 -2.94
C ALA A 104 -2.25 0.73 -1.41
N GLN A 105 -1.47 1.57 -0.76
CA GLN A 105 -1.35 1.59 0.70
C GLN A 105 -2.69 1.89 1.36
N GLU A 106 -3.46 2.86 0.87
CA GLU A 106 -4.80 3.16 1.37
C GLU A 106 -5.74 1.94 1.24
N ARG A 107 -5.66 1.20 0.12
CA ARG A 107 -6.44 -0.02 -0.08
C ARG A 107 -6.06 -1.13 0.89
N VAL A 108 -4.76 -1.37 1.09
CA VAL A 108 -4.27 -2.34 2.09
C VAL A 108 -4.74 -1.94 3.49
N ASN A 109 -4.59 -0.67 3.87
CA ASN A 109 -5.05 -0.16 5.17
C ASN A 109 -6.55 -0.41 5.37
N ALA A 110 -7.38 -0.14 4.35
CA ALA A 110 -8.82 -0.36 4.40
C ALA A 110 -9.17 -1.86 4.53
N GLN A 111 -8.47 -2.73 3.81
CA GLN A 111 -8.68 -4.18 3.87
C GLN A 111 -8.27 -4.78 5.22
N CYS A 112 -7.16 -4.33 5.79
CA CYS A 112 -6.75 -4.69 7.14
C CYS A 112 -7.79 -4.26 8.17
N ALA A 113 -8.35 -3.04 8.05
CA ALA A 113 -9.41 -2.56 8.93
C ALA A 113 -10.70 -3.39 8.83
N MET A 114 -10.96 -4.00 7.67
CA MET A 114 -12.11 -4.88 7.43
C MET A 114 -11.82 -6.36 7.74
N GLY A 115 -10.60 -6.73 8.13
CA GLY A 115 -10.20 -8.11 8.42
C GLY A 115 -10.10 -9.02 7.19
N VAL A 116 -9.88 -8.44 6.00
CA VAL A 116 -9.81 -9.18 4.72
C VAL A 116 -8.38 -9.62 4.39
N TYR A 117 -7.37 -8.99 5.00
CA TYR A 117 -5.96 -9.34 4.85
C TYR A 117 -5.55 -10.33 5.96
N GLN A 118 -5.12 -11.54 5.59
CA GLN A 118 -4.53 -12.56 6.48
C GLN A 118 -3.16 -12.99 5.98
#